data_AF-A0A961NP87-F1
#
_entry.id   AF-A0A961NP87-F1
#
_cell.length_a   1.000
_cell.length_b   1.000
_cell.length_c   1.000
_cell.angle_alpha   90.00
_cell.angle_beta   90.00
_cell.angle_gamma   90.00
#
_symmetry.space_group_name_H-M   'P 1'
#
loop_
_entity.id
_entity.type
_entity.pdbx_description
1 polymer ?
#
loop_
_entity_poly.entity_id
_entity_poly.type
_entity_poly.pdbx_seq_one_letter_code
_entity_poly.pdbx_strand_id
1 'polypeptide(L)'
;MHKQSSPASEAAVLAKAQTLSEALPYMRSFSGATFVVKYGGHAMGDAALAERFARDIVLLKQVGICPVIVHGGGPQIGRMLEKLQIASSFVDGLRVTDAATVEIVEMVLSGSINKQIVAAINAAGGTAIGISGKDGGLIEARKLRRSKRDPESNIEKVLDL
;
A
#
# COMPACT_ATOMS: atom_id res chain seq x y z
N MET A 1 24.23 22.53 -23.86
CA MET A 1 25.14 21.45 -23.39
C MET A 1 24.36 20.14 -23.30
N HIS A 2 24.35 19.36 -24.38
CA HIS A 2 23.84 17.99 -24.36
C HIS A 2 24.94 17.08 -23.80
N LYS A 3 24.75 16.51 -22.60
CA LYS A 3 25.55 15.37 -22.17
C LYS A 3 25.03 14.15 -22.94
N GLN A 4 25.76 13.74 -23.99
CA GLN A 4 25.59 12.42 -24.58
C GLN A 4 25.97 11.38 -23.53
N SER A 5 25.04 10.53 -23.14
CA SER A 5 25.30 9.37 -22.30
C SER A 5 26.21 8.40 -23.07
N SER A 6 27.37 8.06 -22.51
CA SER A 6 28.25 7.01 -23.05
C SER A 6 27.47 5.71 -23.25
N PRO A 7 27.64 4.99 -24.38
CA PRO A 7 27.04 3.68 -24.54
C PRO A 7 27.57 2.71 -23.46
N ALA A 8 26.68 1.87 -22.94
CA ALA A 8 27.05 0.79 -22.03
C ALA A 8 28.03 -0.16 -22.73
N SER A 9 29.00 -0.71 -21.99
CA SER A 9 29.95 -1.67 -22.55
C SER A 9 29.22 -2.91 -23.07
N GLU A 10 29.78 -3.55 -24.11
CA GLU A 10 29.21 -4.77 -24.70
C GLU A 10 28.95 -5.86 -23.65
N ALA A 11 29.88 -6.02 -22.71
CA ALA A 11 29.71 -6.93 -21.57
C ALA A 11 28.49 -6.59 -20.71
N ALA A 12 28.20 -5.31 -20.46
CA ALA A 12 27.03 -4.89 -19.67
C ALA A 12 25.71 -5.16 -20.43
N VAL A 13 25.70 -5.02 -21.75
CA VAL A 13 24.54 -5.34 -22.60
C VAL A 13 24.26 -6.84 -22.57
N LEU A 14 25.30 -7.68 -22.73
CA LEU A 14 25.19 -9.13 -22.67
C LEU A 14 24.70 -9.62 -21.30
N ALA A 15 25.24 -9.06 -20.21
CA ALA A 15 24.79 -9.39 -18.86
C ALA A 15 23.31 -9.05 -18.62
N LYS A 16 22.84 -7.90 -19.14
CA LYS A 16 21.43 -7.50 -19.04
C LYS A 16 20.52 -8.42 -19.87
N ALA A 17 20.94 -8.80 -21.08
CA ALA A 17 20.21 -9.73 -21.92
C ALA A 17 20.10 -11.12 -21.26
N GLN A 18 21.19 -11.61 -20.67
CA GLN A 18 21.21 -12.86 -19.92
C GLN A 18 20.24 -12.82 -18.74
N THR A 19 20.28 -11.75 -17.93
CA THR A 19 19.36 -11.57 -16.80
C THR A 19 17.88 -11.60 -17.24
N LEU A 20 17.55 -10.94 -18.35
CA LEU A 20 16.18 -10.97 -18.88
C LEU A 20 15.77 -12.37 -19.34
N SER A 21 16.67 -13.11 -20.01
CA SER A 21 16.42 -14.48 -20.47
C SER A 21 16.17 -15.43 -19.28
N GLU A 22 16.98 -15.33 -18.23
CA GLU A 22 16.85 -16.12 -17.00
C GLU A 22 15.58 -15.79 -16.21
N ALA A 23 15.03 -14.58 -16.37
CA ALA A 23 13.78 -14.17 -15.74
C ALA A 23 12.52 -14.69 -16.47
N LEU A 24 12.62 -15.07 -17.76
CA LEU A 24 11.47 -15.49 -18.57
C LEU A 24 10.65 -16.65 -17.97
N PRO A 25 11.25 -17.71 -17.39
CA PRO A 25 10.50 -18.79 -16.76
C PRO A 25 9.59 -18.29 -15.63
N TYR A 26 10.07 -17.37 -14.80
CA TYR A 26 9.30 -16.78 -13.69
C TYR A 26 8.16 -15.90 -14.20
N MET A 27 8.41 -15.11 -15.24
CA MET A 27 7.36 -14.30 -15.88
C MET A 27 6.24 -15.20 -16.45
N ARG A 28 6.60 -16.33 -17.05
CA ARG A 28 5.64 -17.29 -17.60
C ARG A 28 4.86 -18.04 -16.51
N SER A 29 5.52 -18.46 -15.42
CA SER A 29 4.87 -19.25 -14.36
C SER A 29 3.77 -18.49 -13.62
N PHE A 30 3.85 -17.16 -13.59
CA PHE A 30 2.86 -16.30 -12.91
C PHE A 30 1.99 -15.49 -13.87
N SER A 31 2.09 -15.75 -15.19
CA SER A 31 1.21 -15.11 -16.15
C SER A 31 -0.26 -15.45 -15.85
N GLY A 32 -1.12 -14.44 -15.76
CA GLY A 32 -2.52 -14.57 -15.36
C GLY A 32 -2.75 -14.70 -13.84
N ALA A 33 -1.70 -14.89 -13.03
CA ALA A 33 -1.85 -15.00 -11.58
C ALA A 33 -2.23 -13.65 -10.94
N THR A 34 -2.98 -13.69 -9.84
CA THR A 34 -3.33 -12.50 -9.06
C THR A 34 -2.40 -12.35 -7.87
N PHE A 35 -1.73 -11.20 -7.77
CA PHE A 35 -0.82 -10.89 -6.66
C PHE A 35 -1.43 -9.81 -5.79
N VAL A 36 -1.76 -10.14 -4.54
CA VAL A 36 -2.25 -9.15 -3.56
C VAL A 36 -1.07 -8.60 -2.77
N VAL A 37 -0.73 -7.33 -3.00
CA VAL A 37 0.45 -6.67 -2.43
C VAL A 37 0.03 -5.69 -1.34
N LYS A 38 0.39 -5.99 -0.10
CA LYS A 38 0.19 -5.06 1.01
C LYS A 38 1.26 -3.97 0.99
N TYR A 39 0.90 -2.78 0.53
CA TYR A 39 1.77 -1.60 0.54
C TYR A 39 1.60 -0.81 1.85
N GLY A 40 2.68 -0.52 2.56
CA GLY A 40 2.61 0.04 3.91
C GLY A 40 3.96 0.45 4.50
N GLY A 41 3.91 1.03 5.70
CA GLY A 41 5.10 1.41 6.47
C GLY A 41 5.86 2.61 5.90
N HIS A 42 7.17 2.66 6.17
CA HIS A 42 8.05 3.75 5.75
C HIS A 42 8.11 3.96 4.23
N ALA A 43 7.82 2.91 3.44
CA ALA A 43 7.84 2.97 2.00
C ALA A 43 6.83 3.95 1.38
N MET A 44 5.80 4.36 2.15
CA MET A 44 4.79 5.34 1.72
C MET A 44 5.18 6.80 2.04
N GLY A 45 6.25 7.02 2.80
CA GLY A 45 6.71 8.36 3.21
C GLY A 45 7.81 8.94 2.33
N ASP A 46 8.39 8.13 1.44
CA ASP A 46 9.50 8.50 0.57
C ASP A 46 9.05 8.43 -0.90
N ALA A 47 9.15 9.58 -1.58
CA ALA A 47 8.73 9.72 -2.98
C ALA A 47 9.52 8.80 -3.94
N ALA A 48 10.81 8.59 -3.69
CA ALA A 48 11.63 7.73 -4.53
C ALA A 48 11.26 6.25 -4.34
N LEU A 49 10.90 5.84 -3.12
CA LEU A 49 10.36 4.50 -2.86
C LEU A 49 8.99 4.31 -3.51
N ALA A 50 8.11 5.32 -3.47
CA ALA A 50 6.81 5.28 -4.11
C ALA A 50 6.92 5.16 -5.65
N GLU A 51 7.85 5.89 -6.27
CA GLU A 51 8.10 5.77 -7.72
C GLU A 51 8.61 4.37 -8.10
N ARG A 52 9.57 3.84 -7.35
CA ARG A 52 10.07 2.47 -7.58
C ARG A 52 8.97 1.44 -7.44
N PHE A 53 8.17 1.54 -6.37
CA PHE A 53 7.02 0.66 -6.17
C PHE A 53 6.04 0.72 -7.34
N ALA A 54 5.71 1.93 -7.82
CA ALA A 54 4.82 2.08 -8.96
C ALA A 54 5.38 1.43 -10.24
N ARG A 55 6.68 1.60 -10.51
CA ARG A 55 7.35 0.93 -11.64
C ARG A 55 7.31 -0.59 -11.54
N ASP A 56 7.53 -1.14 -10.34
CA ASP A 56 7.48 -2.59 -10.12
C ASP A 56 6.06 -3.13 -10.35
N ILE A 57 5.02 -2.43 -9.89
CA ILE A 57 3.62 -2.80 -10.14
C ILE A 57 3.29 -2.79 -11.64
N VAL A 58 3.75 -1.76 -12.37
CA VAL A 58 3.55 -1.69 -13.82
C VAL A 58 4.28 -2.83 -14.52
N LEU A 59 5.51 -3.14 -14.11
CA LEU A 59 6.27 -4.27 -14.65
C LEU A 59 5.52 -5.59 -14.44
N LEU A 60 5.01 -5.86 -13.22
CA LEU A 60 4.21 -7.05 -12.94
C LEU A 60 3.01 -7.15 -13.89
N LYS A 61 2.30 -6.03 -14.11
CA LYS A 61 1.17 -6.00 -15.04
C LYS A 61 1.61 -6.31 -16.48
N GLN A 62 2.73 -5.76 -16.93
CA GLN A 62 3.26 -5.95 -18.28
C GLN A 62 3.71 -7.38 -18.56
N VAL A 63 4.23 -8.09 -17.54
CA VAL A 63 4.61 -9.51 -17.67
C VAL A 63 3.42 -10.48 -17.53
N GLY A 64 2.20 -9.93 -17.39
CA GLY A 64 0.95 -10.69 -17.40
C GLY A 64 0.40 -11.03 -16.01
N ILE A 65 1.00 -10.55 -14.92
CA ILE A 65 0.46 -10.70 -13.57
C ILE A 65 -0.67 -9.69 -13.35
N CYS A 66 -1.67 -10.03 -12.55
CA CYS A 66 -2.74 -9.14 -12.11
C CYS A 66 -2.46 -8.63 -10.69
N PRO A 67 -1.73 -7.49 -10.52
CA PRO A 67 -1.48 -6.93 -9.20
C PRO A 67 -2.74 -6.27 -8.62
N VAL A 68 -3.01 -6.54 -7.34
CA VAL A 68 -4.01 -5.88 -6.50
C VAL A 68 -3.27 -5.27 -5.31
N ILE A 69 -3.37 -3.95 -5.14
CA ILE A 69 -2.62 -3.23 -4.12
C ILE A 69 -3.53 -2.90 -2.94
N VAL A 70 -3.15 -3.34 -1.74
CA VAL A 70 -3.85 -3.03 -0.49
C VAL A 70 -2.97 -2.12 0.36
N HIS A 71 -3.40 -0.88 0.58
CA HIS A 71 -2.60 0.09 1.31
C HIS A 71 -3.12 0.36 2.73
N GLY A 72 -2.23 0.89 3.58
CA GLY A 72 -2.58 1.46 4.88
C GLY A 72 -2.25 2.95 4.90
N GLY A 73 -1.96 3.49 6.08
CA GLY A 73 -1.59 4.89 6.21
C GLY A 73 -1.40 5.38 7.64
N GLY A 74 -0.98 4.51 8.56
CA GLY A 74 -0.90 4.82 10.00
C GLY A 74 -0.18 6.15 10.31
N PRO A 75 1.03 6.37 9.79
CA PRO A 75 1.77 7.63 10.00
C PRO A 75 1.07 8.87 9.42
N GLN A 76 0.47 8.76 8.22
CA GLN A 76 -0.27 9.83 7.55
C GLN A 76 -1.53 10.21 8.34
N ILE A 77 -2.26 9.20 8.84
CA ILE A 77 -3.42 9.40 9.73
C ILE A 77 -2.97 10.13 10.99
N GLY A 78 -1.89 9.66 11.63
CA GLY A 78 -1.34 10.29 12.84
C GLY A 78 -1.03 11.77 12.63
N ARG A 79 -0.35 12.12 11.54
CA ARG A 79 -0.05 13.52 11.18
C ARG A 79 -1.31 14.36 10.98
N MET A 80 -2.39 13.78 10.44
CA MET A 80 -3.65 14.51 10.23
C MET A 80 -4.38 14.75 11.55
N LEU A 81 -4.45 13.73 12.42
CA LEU A 81 -5.04 13.85 13.75
C LEU A 81 -4.31 14.88 14.60
N GLU A 82 -2.97 14.87 14.56
CA GLU A 82 -2.14 15.87 15.25
C GLU A 82 -2.42 17.30 14.79
N LYS A 83 -2.52 17.53 13.47
CA LYS A 83 -2.88 18.84 12.90
C LYS A 83 -4.26 19.32 13.36
N LEU A 84 -5.18 18.40 13.59
CA LEU A 84 -6.54 18.68 14.06
C LEU A 84 -6.65 18.67 15.59
N GLN A 85 -5.52 18.51 16.30
CA GLN A 85 -5.45 18.43 17.76
C GLN A 85 -6.33 17.30 18.37
N ILE A 86 -6.48 16.20 17.64
CA ILE A 86 -7.23 15.03 18.08
C ILE A 86 -6.24 14.00 18.64
N ALA A 87 -6.49 13.57 19.88
CA ALA A 87 -5.66 12.58 20.54
C ALA A 87 -5.76 11.22 19.85
N SER A 88 -4.62 10.60 19.58
CA SER A 88 -4.52 9.27 18.97
C SER A 88 -4.05 8.27 20.02
N SER A 89 -4.84 7.22 20.28
CA SER A 89 -4.45 6.11 21.16
C SER A 89 -4.49 4.77 20.43
N PHE A 90 -3.73 3.81 20.96
CA PHE A 90 -3.65 2.46 20.43
C PHE A 90 -3.80 1.44 21.56
N VAL A 91 -4.48 0.34 21.27
CA VAL A 91 -4.62 -0.83 22.15
C VAL A 91 -4.27 -2.07 21.34
N ASP A 92 -3.28 -2.83 21.80
CA ASP A 92 -2.81 -4.06 21.14
C ASP A 92 -2.48 -3.89 19.64
N GLY A 93 -1.91 -2.74 19.27
CA GLY A 93 -1.55 -2.39 17.89
C GLY A 93 -2.71 -1.89 17.01
N LEU A 94 -3.94 -1.85 17.54
CA LEU A 94 -5.10 -1.28 16.87
C LEU A 94 -5.31 0.16 17.33
N ARG A 95 -5.63 1.04 16.39
CA ARG A 95 -5.99 2.42 16.70
C ARG A 95 -7.39 2.42 17.31
N VAL A 96 -7.57 3.08 18.45
CA VAL A 96 -8.92 3.35 18.97
C VAL A 96 -9.52 4.45 18.10
N THR A 97 -10.68 4.18 17.51
CA THR A 97 -11.31 5.12 16.57
C THR A 97 -12.75 5.44 16.97
N ASP A 98 -12.97 6.64 17.50
CA ASP A 98 -14.30 7.20 17.66
C ASP A 98 -14.88 7.67 16.31
N ALA A 99 -16.14 8.11 16.31
CA ALA A 99 -16.83 8.51 15.08
C ALA A 99 -16.08 9.60 14.29
N ALA A 100 -15.57 10.63 14.98
CA ALA A 100 -14.81 11.71 14.34
C ALA A 100 -13.47 11.21 13.77
N THR A 101 -12.79 10.30 14.49
CA THR A 101 -11.55 9.69 14.04
C THR A 101 -11.77 8.82 12.81
N VAL A 102 -12.90 8.09 12.73
CA VAL A 102 -13.24 7.26 11.55
C VAL A 102 -13.37 8.12 10.29
N GLU A 103 -14.03 9.27 10.36
CA GLU A 103 -14.16 10.19 9.22
C GLU A 103 -12.78 10.67 8.72
N ILE A 104 -11.88 11.00 9.64
CA ILE A 104 -10.52 11.44 9.31
C ILE A 104 -9.70 10.29 8.70
N VAL A 105 -9.80 9.10 9.27
CA VAL A 105 -9.15 7.89 8.74
C VAL A 105 -9.59 7.64 7.31
N GLU A 106 -10.90 7.74 7.03
CA GLU A 106 -11.45 7.56 5.70
C GLU A 106 -10.93 8.62 4.72
N MET A 107 -10.96 9.90 5.09
CA MET A 107 -10.44 10.99 4.25
C MET A 107 -8.98 10.78 3.87
N VAL A 108 -8.15 10.35 4.83
CA VAL A 108 -6.72 10.12 4.60
C VAL A 108 -6.48 8.88 3.74
N LEU A 109 -7.12 7.76 4.06
CA LEU A 109 -6.91 6.50 3.37
C LEU A 109 -7.52 6.54 1.96
N SER A 110 -8.83 6.72 1.84
CA SER A 110 -9.56 6.65 0.57
C SER A 110 -9.35 7.90 -0.31
N GLY A 111 -9.02 9.03 0.30
CA GLY A 111 -8.68 10.26 -0.40
C GLY A 111 -7.18 10.33 -0.70
N SER A 112 -6.45 11.01 0.16
CA SER A 112 -5.06 11.43 -0.12
C SER A 112 -4.15 10.26 -0.54
N ILE A 113 -4.09 9.19 0.24
CA ILE A 113 -3.16 8.09 0.01
C ILE A 113 -3.56 7.27 -1.21
N ASN A 114 -4.83 6.86 -1.29
CA ASN A 114 -5.33 6.06 -2.41
C ASN A 114 -5.07 6.76 -3.74
N LYS A 115 -5.36 8.07 -3.83
CA LYS A 115 -5.16 8.83 -5.06
C LYS A 115 -3.69 9.10 -5.38
N GLN A 116 -2.83 9.23 -4.38
CA GLN A 116 -1.37 9.30 -4.59
C GLN A 116 -0.82 8.02 -5.22
N ILE A 117 -1.24 6.85 -4.73
CA ILE A 117 -0.81 5.55 -5.29
C ILE A 117 -1.29 5.41 -6.74
N VAL A 118 -2.57 5.72 -7.00
CA VAL A 118 -3.14 5.69 -8.35
C VAL A 118 -2.37 6.62 -9.29
N ALA A 119 -2.11 7.86 -8.85
CA ALA A 119 -1.37 8.84 -9.64
C ALA A 119 0.06 8.36 -9.95
N ALA A 120 0.75 7.77 -8.98
CA ALA A 120 2.10 7.25 -9.17
C ALA A 120 2.14 6.09 -10.19
N ILE A 121 1.19 5.15 -10.11
CA ILE A 121 1.08 4.04 -11.07
C ILE A 121 0.77 4.56 -12.47
N ASN A 122 -0.15 5.52 -12.59
CA ASN A 122 -0.50 6.12 -13.88
C ASN A 122 0.70 6.88 -14.48
N ALA A 123 1.45 7.62 -13.65
CA ALA A 123 2.65 8.33 -14.07
C ALA A 123 3.78 7.37 -14.52
N ALA A 124 3.82 6.15 -13.95
CA ALA A 124 4.74 5.09 -14.38
C ALA A 124 4.29 4.35 -15.66
N GLY A 125 3.19 4.77 -16.29
CA GLY A 125 2.67 4.20 -17.54
C GLY A 125 1.66 3.06 -17.33
N GLY A 126 1.18 2.86 -16.10
CA GLY A 126 0.08 1.94 -15.79
C GLY A 126 -1.30 2.59 -15.92
N THR A 127 -2.33 1.82 -15.61
CA THR A 127 -3.69 2.34 -15.41
C THR A 127 -4.25 1.73 -14.15
N ALA A 128 -4.40 2.54 -13.11
CA ALA A 128 -4.90 2.13 -11.81
C ALA A 128 -6.26 2.76 -11.51
N ILE A 129 -7.10 1.99 -10.82
CA ILE A 129 -8.36 2.45 -10.25
C ILE A 129 -8.26 2.28 -8.74
N GLY A 130 -8.51 3.37 -8.02
CA GLY A 130 -8.48 3.39 -6.57
C GLY A 130 -9.88 3.33 -5.98
N ILE A 131 -10.15 2.28 -5.22
CA ILE A 131 -11.42 2.02 -4.53
C ILE A 131 -11.18 1.79 -3.03
N SER A 132 -12.26 1.91 -2.27
CA SER A 132 -12.38 1.61 -0.86
C SER A 132 -13.34 0.43 -0.65
N GLY A 133 -13.44 -0.07 0.59
CA GLY A 133 -14.40 -1.13 0.91
C GLY A 133 -15.87 -0.74 0.70
N LYS A 134 -16.19 0.56 0.70
CA LYS A 134 -17.56 1.07 0.51
C LYS A 134 -18.00 1.04 -0.95
N ASP A 135 -17.05 1.15 -1.88
CA ASP A 135 -17.35 1.24 -3.31
C ASP A 135 -17.93 -0.09 -3.79
N GLY A 136 -19.20 -0.06 -4.23
CA GLY A 136 -19.93 -1.25 -4.66
C GLY A 136 -20.16 -2.30 -3.56
N GLY A 137 -20.00 -1.93 -2.27
CA GLY A 137 -20.10 -2.88 -1.17
C GLY A 137 -18.99 -3.95 -1.17
N LEU A 138 -17.80 -3.61 -1.68
CA LEU A 138 -16.67 -4.53 -1.83
C LEU A 138 -16.28 -5.25 -0.52
N ILE A 139 -16.36 -4.55 0.62
CA ILE A 139 -16.03 -5.10 1.94
C ILE A 139 -17.14 -4.74 2.93
N GLU A 140 -17.74 -5.76 3.55
CA GLU A 140 -18.62 -5.60 4.70
C GLU A 140 -17.81 -5.72 6.01
N ALA A 141 -17.85 -4.69 6.85
CA ALA A 141 -17.16 -4.67 8.13
C ALA A 141 -18.12 -4.93 9.30
N ARG A 142 -17.61 -5.51 10.38
CA ARG A 142 -18.32 -5.69 11.65
C ARG A 142 -17.47 -5.13 12.78
N LYS A 143 -18.11 -4.51 13.77
CA LYS A 143 -17.43 -3.94 14.95
C LYS A 143 -16.64 -5.04 15.66
N LEU A 144 -15.34 -4.80 15.86
CA LEU A 144 -14.50 -5.73 16.60
C LEU A 144 -14.91 -5.70 18.07
N ARG A 145 -15.32 -6.84 18.61
CA ARG A 145 -15.57 -7.02 20.05
C ARG A 145 -14.43 -7.87 20.62
N ARG A 146 -13.53 -7.25 21.38
CA ARG A 146 -12.45 -7.97 22.06
C ARG A 146 -12.68 -7.88 23.56
N SER A 147 -12.87 -9.02 24.22
CA SER A 147 -12.83 -9.08 25.68
C SER A 147 -11.38 -9.28 26.12
N LYS A 148 -10.90 -8.43 27.03
CA LYS A 148 -9.66 -8.69 27.75
C LYS A 148 -10.05 -9.25 29.12
N ARG A 149 -9.64 -10.48 29.40
CA ARG A 149 -9.81 -11.11 30.72
C ARG A 149 -8.62 -10.71 31.57
N ASP A 150 -8.88 -9.95 32.63
CA ASP A 150 -7.89 -9.62 33.64
C ASP A 150 -7.56 -10.90 34.45
N PRO A 151 -6.30 -11.37 34.48
CA PRO A 151 -5.92 -12.58 35.21
C PRO A 151 -6.20 -12.51 36.72
N GLU A 152 -6.23 -11.30 37.30
CA GLU A 152 -6.37 -11.12 38.75
C GLU A 152 -7.80 -10.79 39.20
N SER A 153 -8.64 -10.25 38.31
CA SER A 153 -9.98 -9.78 38.70
C SER A 153 -11.16 -10.55 38.09
N ASN A 154 -10.95 -11.49 37.16
CA ASN A 154 -12.04 -12.15 36.41
C ASN A 154 -13.02 -11.18 35.72
N ILE A 155 -12.70 -9.89 35.65
CA ILE A 155 -13.52 -8.89 34.97
C ILE A 155 -13.20 -8.94 33.48
N GLU A 156 -14.16 -9.33 32.66
CA GLU A 156 -14.09 -9.14 31.22
C GLU A 156 -14.38 -7.67 30.90
N LYS A 157 -13.37 -6.93 30.45
CA LYS A 157 -13.61 -5.61 29.84
C LYS A 157 -13.82 -5.79 28.35
N VAL A 158 -15.00 -5.42 27.87
CA VAL A 158 -15.25 -5.23 26.44
C VAL A 158 -14.45 -4.00 26.01
N LEU A 159 -13.42 -4.22 25.19
CA LEU A 159 -12.70 -3.13 24.56
C LEU A 159 -13.56 -2.59 23.42
N ASP A 160 -13.97 -1.34 23.55
CA ASP A 160 -14.54 -0.59 22.42
C ASP A 160 -13.37 -0.06 21.59
N LEU A 161 -13.07 -0.76 20.48
CA LEU A 161 -11.94 -0.51 19.58
C LEU A 161 -12.40 0.18 18.30
#